data_AF-A0A8I0LA33-F1
#
_entry.id   AF-A0A8I0LA33-F1
#
_cell.length_a   1.000
_cell.length_b   1.000
_cell.length_c   1.000
_cell.angle_alpha   90.00
_cell.angle_beta   90.00
_cell.angle_gamma   90.00
#
_symmetry.space_group_name_H-M   'P 1'
#
loop_
_entity.id
_entity.type
_entity.pdbx_description
1 polymer ?
#
loop_
_entity_poly.entity_id
_entity_poly.type
_entity_poly.pdbx_seq_one_letter_code
_entity_poly.pdbx_strand_id
1 'polypeptide(L)' 'MLRGYVMKDKKTVLLGITGGIAAYKMADVASALVKSGCNVRVIMTENATKF' A
#
# COMPACT_ATOMS: atom_id res chain seq x y z
N MET A 1 -25.93 19.69 19.64
CA MET A 1 -25.42 19.87 18.27
C MET A 1 -24.41 18.77 17.98
N LEU A 2 -24.90 17.59 17.61
CA LEU A 2 -24.10 16.39 17.36
C LEU A 2 -23.52 16.45 15.93
N ARG A 3 -22.25 16.83 15.79
CA ARG A 3 -21.51 16.72 14.52
C ARG A 3 -20.80 15.37 14.50
N GLY A 4 -21.38 14.40 13.79
CA GLY A 4 -20.73 13.14 13.49
C GLY A 4 -19.46 13.37 12.68
N TYR A 5 -18.32 12.99 13.24
CA TYR A 5 -17.12 12.69 12.46
C TYR A 5 -17.07 11.17 12.32
N VAL A 6 -17.71 10.65 11.27
CA VAL A 6 -17.45 9.28 10.82
C VAL A 6 -16.06 9.32 10.17
N MET A 7 -15.03 9.01 10.95
CA MET A 7 -13.78 8.55 10.37
C MET A 7 -14.08 7.17 9.78
N LYS A 8 -14.30 7.10 8.46
CA LYS A 8 -14.19 5.82 7.75
C LYS A 8 -12.79 5.31 8.07
N ASP A 9 -12.66 4.29 8.92
CA ASP A 9 -11.37 3.68 9.27
C ASP A 9 -10.62 3.36 7.97
N LYS A 10 -9.67 4.22 7.58
CA LYS A 10 -8.84 3.99 6.40
C LYS A 10 -8.01 2.76 6.73
N LYS A 11 -8.40 1.61 6.17
CA LYS A 11 -7.69 0.35 6.36
C LYS A 11 -6.23 0.57 5.99
N THR A 12 -5.35 0.35 6.97
CA THR A 12 -3.91 0.45 6.76
C THR A 12 -3.41 -0.90 6.26
N VAL A 13 -2.83 -0.91 5.08
CA VAL A 13 -2.31 -2.10 4.40
C VAL A 13 -0.80 -2.00 4.36
N LEU A 14 -0.12 -3.00 4.92
CA LEU A 14 1.33 -3.16 4.82
C LEU A 14 1.65 -4.07 3.65
N LEU A 15 2.34 -3.54 2.64
CA LEU A 15 2.77 -4.27 1.45
C LEU A 15 4.27 -4.55 1.54
N GLY A 16 4.63 -5.79 1.84
CA GLY A 16 6.02 -6.27 1.82
C GLY A 16 6.37 -6.83 0.45
N ILE A 17 7.41 -6.30 -0.18
CA ILE A 17 7.91 -6.75 -1.49
C ILE A 17 9.29 -7.38 -1.30
N THR A 18 9.42 -8.64 -1.71
CA THR A 18 10.68 -9.40 -1.68
C THR A 18 11.26 -9.53 -3.08
N GLY A 19 12.49 -10.06 -3.18
CA GLY A 19 13.22 -10.17 -4.45
C GLY A 19 12.59 -11.19 -5.40
N GLY A 20 12.27 -10.75 -6.61
CA GLY A 20 11.77 -11.58 -7.70
C GLY A 20 11.26 -10.73 -8.87
N ILE A 21 11.06 -11.36 -10.03
CA ILE A 21 10.58 -10.70 -11.25
C ILE A 21 9.25 -9.95 -11.03
N ALA A 22 8.44 -10.32 -10.03
CA ALA A 22 7.18 -9.66 -9.72
C ALA A 22 7.32 -8.27 -9.06
N ALA A 23 8.51 -7.87 -8.58
CA ALA A 23 8.70 -6.65 -7.80
C ALA A 23 8.32 -5.36 -8.57
N TYR A 24 8.60 -5.28 -9.88
CA TYR A 24 8.27 -4.09 -10.68
C TYR A 24 6.76 -3.79 -10.72
N LYS A 25 5.93 -4.84 -10.66
CA LYS A 25 4.48 -4.74 -10.79
C LYS A 25 3.79 -4.39 -9.47
N MET A 26 4.51 -4.46 -8.36
CA MET A 26 3.96 -4.16 -7.03
C MET A 26 3.68 -2.67 -6.84
N ALA A 27 4.31 -1.78 -7.63
CA ALA A 27 3.98 -0.37 -7.69
C ALA A 27 2.52 -0.13 -8.15
N ASP A 28 2.06 -0.90 -9.14
CA ASP A 28 0.68 -0.82 -9.64
C ASP A 28 -0.33 -1.29 -8.58
N VAL A 29 0.02 -2.35 -7.83
CA VAL A 29 -0.78 -2.86 -6.72
C VAL A 29 -0.89 -1.83 -5.60
N ALA A 30 0.22 -1.20 -5.23
CA ALA A 30 0.22 -0.12 -4.24
C ALA A 30 -0.66 1.07 -4.70
N SER A 31 -0.56 1.46 -5.98
CA SER A 31 -1.38 2.51 -6.58
C SER A 31 -2.87 2.16 -6.55
N ALA A 32 -3.23 0.92 -6.89
CA ALA A 32 -4.61 0.44 -6.82
C ALA A 32 -5.17 0.49 -5.39
N LEU A 33 -4.41 0.04 -4.40
CA LEU A 33 -4.80 0.05 -2.99
C LEU A 33 -4.98 1.48 -2.45
N VAL A 34 -4.12 2.42 -2.84
CA VAL A 34 -4.29 3.85 -2.50
C VAL A 34 -5.55 4.43 -3.16
N LYS A 35 -5.81 4.11 -4.44
CA LYS A 35 -7.04 4.53 -5.15
C LYS A 35 -8.31 3.96 -4.52
N SER A 36 -8.25 2.77 -3.93
CA SER A 36 -9.33 2.18 -3.15
C SER A 36 -9.55 2.86 -1.78
N GLY A 37 -8.79 3.91 -1.45
CA GLY A 37 -8.93 4.68 -0.22
C GLY A 37 -8.25 4.04 0.99
N CYS A 38 -7.37 3.05 0.78
CA CYS A 38 -6.56 2.45 1.83
C CYS A 38 -5.29 3.26 2.08
N ASN A 39 -4.80 3.22 3.31
CA ASN A 39 -3.49 3.76 3.65
C ASN A 39 -2.43 2.68 3.41
N VAL A 40 -1.58 2.85 2.40
CA VAL A 40 -0.62 1.81 1.99
C VAL A 40 0.77 2.17 2.49
N ARG A 41 1.41 1.25 3.22
CA ARG A 41 2.82 1.31 3.57
C ARG A 41 3.56 0.22 2.81
N VAL A 42 4.53 0.61 2.00
CA VAL A 42 5.34 -0.34 1.23
C VAL A 42 6.70 -0.51 1.90
N ILE A 43 7.13 -1.76 2.10
CA ILE A 43 8.48 -2.10 2.53
C ILE A 43 9.07 -3.01 1.47
N MET A 44 10.30 -2.72 1.05
CA MET A 44 11.01 -3.46 0.01
C MET A 44 12.34 -3.95 0.55
N THR A 45 12.77 -5.15 0.17
CA THR A 45 14.15 -5.59 0.44
C THR A 45 15.11 -5.00 -0.58
N GLU A 46 16.39 -4.87 -0.24
CA GLU A 46 17.41 -4.34 -1.17
C GLU A 46 17.52 -5.16 -2.47
N ASN A 47 17.20 -6.45 -2.41
CA ASN A 47 17.18 -7.30 -3.60
C ASN A 47 15.98 -6.98 -4.51
N ALA A 48 14.87 -6.50 -3.94
CA ALA A 48 13.70 -6.05 -4.69
C ALA A 48 13.89 -4.67 -5.36
N THR A 49 14.84 -3.86 -4.87
CA THR A 49 15.16 -2.54 -5.44
C THR A 49 16.22 -2.60 -6.56
N LYS A 50 16.83 -3.76 -6.80
CA LYS A 50 17.89 -3.98 -7.82
C LYS A 50 17.36 -4.57 -9.13
N PHE A 51 16.05 -4.54 -9.33
CA PHE A 51 15.38 -4.93 -10.58
C PHE A 51 15.23 -3.73 -11.52
#